data_AF-H0SAX2-F1
#
_entry.id   AF-H0SAX2-F1
#
_cell.length_a   1.000
_cell.length_b   1.000
_cell.length_c   1.000
_cell.angle_alpha   90.00
_cell.angle_beta   90.00
_cell.angle_gamma   90.00
#
_symmetry.space_group_name_H-M   'P 1'
#
loop_
_entity.id
_entity.type
_entity.pdbx_description
1 polymer ?
#
loop_
_entity_poly.entity_id
_entity_poly.type
_entity_poly.pdbx_seq_one_letter_code
_entity_poly.pdbx_strand_id
1 'polypeptide(L)'
;MSNDIRDYPRARSSDGLYRFLGGSPVAVAFRLILLSILVGVVLSAIGFDPLNILYSIRLLFIRLYELGFDAFNWLWRYFLLGAVIVIPVWFLSRLFAPRGR
;
A
#
# COMPACT_ATOMS: atom_id res chain seq x y z
N MET A 1 -32.79 -52.44 -22.00
CA MET A 1 -31.68 -51.64 -21.41
C MET A 1 -31.22 -50.59 -22.41
N SER A 2 -31.54 -49.31 -22.20
CA SER A 2 -30.96 -48.19 -22.95
C SER A 2 -31.09 -46.89 -22.14
N ASN A 3 -29.91 -46.34 -21.83
CA ASN A 3 -29.51 -44.93 -21.75
C ASN A 3 -30.39 -43.91 -21.01
N ASP A 4 -29.84 -43.46 -19.88
CA ASP A 4 -29.67 -42.04 -19.54
C ASP A 4 -28.33 -42.00 -18.77
N ILE A 5 -27.18 -41.63 -19.34
CA ILE A 5 -26.76 -40.26 -19.70
C ILE A 5 -27.64 -39.21 -19.02
N ARG A 6 -27.26 -38.77 -17.82
CA ARG A 6 -27.66 -37.51 -17.12
C ARG A 6 -27.48 -37.76 -15.61
N ASP A 7 -26.62 -37.12 -14.84
CA ASP A 7 -25.82 -35.93 -15.05
C ASP A 7 -24.69 -36.03 -14.01
N TYR A 8 -23.44 -35.92 -14.45
CA TYR A 8 -22.41 -35.40 -13.57
C TYR A 8 -22.64 -33.89 -13.54
N PRO A 9 -23.05 -33.28 -12.42
CA PRO A 9 -23.02 -31.83 -12.33
C PRO A 9 -21.54 -31.44 -12.26
N ARG A 10 -20.98 -31.14 -13.44
CA ARG A 10 -19.77 -30.33 -13.52
C ARG A 10 -20.09 -28.96 -12.93
N ALA A 11 -19.08 -28.43 -12.26
CA ALA A 11 -18.96 -27.05 -11.85
C ALA A 11 -19.93 -26.59 -10.76
N ARG A 12 -19.37 -26.48 -9.56
CA ARG A 12 -19.38 -25.17 -8.93
C ARG A 12 -18.03 -24.86 -8.29
N SER A 13 -17.03 -24.55 -9.11
CA SER A 13 -15.83 -23.81 -8.66
C SER A 13 -16.16 -22.43 -8.07
N SER A 14 -17.43 -22.01 -8.08
CA SER A 14 -17.92 -20.85 -7.32
C SER A 14 -18.37 -21.19 -5.91
N ASP A 15 -18.36 -22.46 -5.46
CA ASP A 15 -18.64 -22.82 -4.08
C ASP A 15 -17.65 -22.20 -3.10
N GLY A 16 -16.38 -22.06 -3.50
CA GLY A 16 -15.41 -21.28 -2.74
C GLY A 16 -15.89 -19.84 -2.57
N LEU A 17 -16.33 -19.19 -3.65
CA LEU A 17 -16.91 -17.85 -3.58
C LEU A 17 -18.19 -17.83 -2.72
N TYR A 18 -19.12 -18.77 -2.85
CA TYR A 18 -20.34 -18.80 -2.03
C TYR A 18 -20.10 -19.20 -0.56
N ARG A 19 -19.01 -19.87 -0.21
CA ARG A 19 -18.58 -20.14 1.18
C ARG A 19 -17.78 -18.96 1.74
N PHE A 20 -17.01 -18.27 0.91
CA PHE A 20 -16.34 -16.99 1.22
C PHE A 20 -17.34 -15.81 1.28
N LEU A 21 -18.44 -15.88 0.54
CA LEU A 21 -19.53 -14.90 0.50
C LEU A 21 -20.75 -15.36 1.35
N GLY A 22 -20.68 -16.57 1.93
CA GLY A 22 -21.76 -17.24 2.66
C GLY A 22 -21.53 -17.37 4.17
N GLY A 23 -20.54 -16.66 4.71
CA GLY A 23 -20.77 -15.89 5.93
C GLY A 23 -20.69 -14.44 5.47
N SER A 24 -21.81 -13.73 5.47
CA SER A 24 -21.96 -12.53 4.63
C SER A 24 -20.75 -11.58 4.76
N PRO A 25 -20.09 -11.21 3.66
CA PRO A 25 -19.08 -10.14 3.66
C PRO A 25 -19.65 -8.88 4.32
N VAL A 26 -20.97 -8.72 4.22
CA VAL A 26 -21.78 -7.75 4.96
C VAL A 26 -21.70 -7.93 6.48
N ALA A 27 -21.77 -9.15 7.03
CA ALA A 27 -21.55 -9.41 8.46
C ALA A 27 -20.10 -9.17 8.87
N VAL A 28 -19.11 -9.42 8.01
CA VAL A 28 -17.71 -9.05 8.27
C VAL A 28 -17.56 -7.54 8.28
N ALA A 29 -18.08 -6.83 7.27
CA ALA A 29 -18.09 -5.38 7.23
C ALA A 29 -18.84 -4.77 8.43
N PHE A 30 -19.99 -5.34 8.79
CA PHE A 30 -20.77 -4.93 9.96
C PHE A 30 -19.99 -5.18 11.26
N ARG A 31 -19.33 -6.33 11.42
CA ARG A 31 -18.43 -6.60 12.55
C ARG A 31 -17.25 -5.64 12.59
N LEU A 32 -16.64 -5.32 11.45
CA LEU A 32 -15.53 -4.35 11.37
C LEU A 32 -16.01 -2.94 11.76
N ILE A 33 -17.19 -2.52 11.30
CA ILE A 33 -17.81 -1.25 11.70
C ILE A 33 -18.10 -1.25 13.20
N LEU A 34 -18.74 -2.30 13.73
CA LEU A 34 -19.04 -2.43 15.16
C LEU A 34 -17.77 -2.45 16.01
N LEU A 35 -16.74 -3.20 15.61
CA LEU A 35 -15.44 -3.24 16.29
C LEU A 35 -14.74 -1.88 16.23
N SER A 36 -14.79 -1.17 15.10
CA SER A 36 -14.22 0.17 14.97
C SER A 36 -14.92 1.17 15.90
N ILE A 37 -16.25 1.09 16.02
CA ILE A 37 -17.03 1.91 16.95
C ILE A 37 -16.68 1.55 18.40
N LEU A 38 -16.66 0.25 18.73
CA LEU A 38 -16.36 -0.24 20.07
C LEU A 38 -14.95 0.17 20.52
N VAL A 39 -13.95 0.00 19.65
CA VAL A 39 -12.57 0.44 19.89
C VAL A 39 -12.52 1.96 20.06
N GLY A 40 -13.25 2.73 19.25
CA GLY A 40 -13.37 4.18 19.41
C GLY A 40 -13.97 4.60 20.77
N VAL A 41 -15.01 3.91 21.23
CA VAL A 41 -15.64 4.14 22.54
C VAL A 41 -14.71 3.75 23.68
N VAL A 42 -13.98 2.62 23.58
CA VAL A 42 -12.98 2.20 24.58
C VAL A 42 -11.83 3.20 24.67
N LEU A 43 -11.35 3.71 23.53
CA LEU A 43 -10.29 4.72 23.48
C LEU A 43 -10.74 6.05 24.12
N SER A 44 -11.99 6.45 23.85
CA SER A 44 -12.63 7.61 24.47
C SER A 44 -12.84 7.42 25.99
N ALA A 45 -13.23 6.22 26.43
CA ALA A 45 -13.44 5.90 27.84
C ALA A 45 -12.14 5.90 28.67
N ILE A 46 -11.00 5.64 28.04
CA ILE A 46 -9.66 5.74 28.66
C ILE A 46 -9.15 7.21 28.66
N GLY A 47 -9.87 8.14 28.04
CA GLY A 47 -9.55 9.57 28.03
C GLY A 47 -8.67 10.03 26.86
N PHE A 48 -8.53 9.21 25.81
CA PHE A 48 -7.82 9.59 24.58
C PHE A 48 -8.83 9.92 23.47
N ASP A 49 -9.12 11.22 23.30
CA ASP A 49 -10.03 11.72 22.26
C ASP A 49 -9.55 11.37 20.83
N PRO A 50 -10.25 10.48 20.10
CA PRO A 50 -9.81 9.98 18.79
C PRO A 50 -9.79 11.05 17.69
N LEU A 51 -10.56 12.14 17.83
CA LEU A 51 -10.60 13.24 16.86
C LEU A 51 -9.32 14.08 16.85
N ASN A 52 -8.60 14.15 17.98
CA ASN A 52 -7.40 14.97 18.10
C ASN A 52 -6.16 14.29 17.48
N ILE A 53 -6.11 12.96 17.49
CA ILE A 53 -5.03 12.17 16.88
C ILE A 53 -5.05 12.24 15.36
N LEU A 54 -6.22 12.16 14.73
CA LEU A 54 -6.33 12.24 13.27
C LEU A 54 -6.00 13.64 12.76
N TYR A 55 -6.40 14.68 13.50
CA TYR A 55 -6.02 16.07 13.21
C TYR A 55 -4.52 16.31 13.39
N SER A 56 -3.92 15.75 14.44
CA SER A 56 -2.48 15.85 14.71
C SER A 56 -1.65 15.14 13.64
N ILE A 57 -2.04 13.94 13.19
CA ILE A 57 -1.37 13.23 12.09
C ILE A 57 -1.44 14.05 10.79
N ARG A 58 -2.60 14.64 10.47
CA ARG A 58 -2.74 15.50 9.29
C ARG A 58 -1.83 16.73 9.35
N LEU A 59 -1.75 17.39 10.51
CA LEU A 59 -0.85 18.52 10.73
C LEU A 59 0.63 18.10 10.64
N LEU A 60 0.99 16.95 11.20
CA LEU A 60 2.34 16.40 11.09
C LEU A 60 2.70 16.02 9.66
N PHE A 61 1.75 15.48 8.88
CA PHE A 61 1.98 15.15 7.47
C PHE A 61 2.20 16.40 6.62
N ILE A 62 1.43 17.47 6.85
CA ILE A 62 1.60 18.75 6.15
C ILE A 62 2.97 19.36 6.48
N ARG A 63 3.34 19.41 7.77
CA ARG A 63 4.66 19.92 8.18
C ARG A 63 5.81 19.05 7.68
N LEU A 64 5.66 17.72 7.71
CA LEU A 64 6.67 16.78 7.21
C LEU A 64 6.81 16.87 5.70
N TYR A 65 5.74 17.16 4.97
CA TYR A 65 5.81 17.37 3.52
C TYR A 65 6.51 18.68 3.17
N GLU A 66 6.22 19.79 3.88
CA GLU A 66 6.92 21.06 3.67
C GLU A 66 8.42 20.96 4.02
N LEU A 67 8.76 20.32 5.14
CA LEU A 67 10.15 20.10 5.56
C LEU A 67 10.86 19.06 4.68
N GLY A 68 10.16 17.99 4.32
CA GLY A 68 10.69 16.89 3.52
C GLY A 68 10.91 17.27 2.07
N PHE A 69 10.06 18.12 1.50
CA PHE A 69 10.24 18.62 0.13
C PHE A 69 11.44 19.56 0.03
N ASP A 70 11.72 20.37 1.06
CA ASP A 70 12.91 21.22 1.10
C ASP A 70 14.20 20.39 1.26
N ALA A 71 14.18 19.38 2.14
CA ALA A 71 15.27 18.41 2.26
C ALA A 71 15.49 17.63 0.95
N PHE A 72 14.42 17.27 0.23
CA PHE A 72 14.49 16.60 -1.07
C PHE A 72 15.11 17.51 -2.14
N ASN A 73 14.77 18.80 -2.16
CA ASN A 73 15.37 19.77 -3.08
C ASN A 73 16.88 19.94 -2.83
N TRP A 74 17.30 19.99 -1.56
CA TRP A 74 18.73 19.99 -1.21
C TRP A 74 19.41 18.71 -1.68
N LEU A 75 18.85 17.53 -1.37
CA LEU A 75 19.37 16.24 -1.82
C LEU A 75 19.49 16.16 -3.35
N TRP A 76 18.47 16.64 -4.07
CA TRP A 76 18.45 16.66 -5.52
C TRP A 76 19.57 17.54 -6.10
N ARG A 77 19.81 18.73 -5.52
CA ARG A 77 20.93 19.61 -5.93
C ARG A 77 22.29 18.95 -5.73
N TYR A 78 22.53 18.28 -4.60
CA TYR A 78 23.77 17.56 -4.35
C TYR A 78 23.93 16.33 -5.26
N PHE A 79 22.84 15.62 -5.53
CA PHE A 79 22.81 14.52 -6.49
C PHE A 79 23.16 14.98 -7.91
N LEU A 80 22.57 16.08 -8.38
CA LEU A 80 22.88 16.70 -9.67
C LEU A 80 24.33 17.17 -9.76
N LEU A 81 24.86 17.77 -8.69
CA LEU A 81 26.27 18.14 -8.60
C LEU A 81 27.18 16.92 -8.73
N GLY A 82 26.86 15.83 -8.05
CA GLY A 82 27.58 14.55 -8.19
C GLY A 82 27.44 13.99 -9.62
N ALA A 83 26.23 14.01 -10.19
CA ALA A 83 25.95 13.53 -11.53
C ALA A 83 26.74 14.30 -12.60
N VAL A 84 26.91 15.61 -12.45
CA VAL A 84 27.75 16.44 -13.34
C VAL A 84 29.19 15.95 -13.39
N ILE A 85 29.71 15.35 -12.31
CA ILE A 85 31.08 14.82 -12.27
C ILE A 85 31.12 13.35 -12.69
N VAL A 86 30.18 12.53 -12.20
CA VAL A 86 30.15 11.09 -12.45
C VAL A 86 29.83 10.78 -13.91
N ILE A 87 28.92 11.52 -14.55
CA ILE A 87 28.52 11.26 -15.94
C ILE A 87 29.71 11.42 -16.91
N PRO A 88 30.48 12.53 -16.90
CA PRO A 88 31.67 12.66 -17.72
C PRO A 88 32.73 11.61 -17.42
N VAL A 89 33.02 11.35 -16.14
CA VAL A 89 34.04 10.34 -15.76
C VAL A 89 33.62 8.94 -16.23
N TRP A 90 32.34 8.59 -16.08
CA TRP A 90 31.79 7.35 -16.61
C TRP A 90 31.86 7.31 -18.14
N PHE A 91 31.51 8.41 -18.82
CA PHE A 91 31.54 8.48 -20.28
C PHE A 91 32.96 8.36 -20.84
N LEU A 92 33.93 9.04 -20.24
CA LEU A 92 35.34 8.91 -20.58
C LEU A 92 35.85 7.52 -20.27
N SER A 93 35.59 6.98 -19.08
CA SER A 93 36.02 5.61 -18.75
C SER A 93 35.37 4.57 -19.67
N ARG A 94 34.16 4.81 -20.17
CA ARG A 94 33.48 3.95 -21.15
C ARG A 94 34.05 4.07 -22.56
N LEU A 95 34.44 5.28 -22.98
CA LEU A 95 35.07 5.54 -24.29
C LEU A 95 36.50 5.01 -24.34
N PHE A 96 37.24 5.20 -23.24
CA PHE A 96 38.64 4.79 -23.11
C PHE A 96 38.80 3.40 -22.50
N ALA A 97 37.73 2.78 -21.99
CA ALA A 97 37.74 1.37 -21.64
C ALA A 97 38.20 0.64 -22.91
N PRO A 98 39.39 0.02 -22.89
CA PRO A 98 39.79 -0.86 -23.97
C PRO A 98 38.66 -1.86 -24.07
N ARG A 99 37.98 -1.92 -25.21
CA ARG A 99 37.09 -3.02 -25.50
C ARG A 99 37.93 -4.27 -25.24
N GLY A 100 37.67 -4.93 -24.12
CA GLY A 100 38.28 -6.21 -23.81
C GLY A 100 38.09 -7.07 -25.04
N ARG A 101 39.21 -7.53 -25.57
CA ARG A 101 39.25 -8.61 -26.56
C ARG A 101 38.51 -9.82 -25.99
#